data_AF-A0A7S4SNW6-F1
#
_entry.id   AF-A0A7S4SNW6-F1
#
_cell.length_a   1.000
_cell.length_b   1.000
_cell.length_c   1.000
_cell.angle_alpha   90.00
_cell.angle_beta   90.00
_cell.angle_gamma   90.00
#
_symmetry.space_group_name_H-M   'P 1'
#
loop_
_entity.id
_entity.type
_entity.pdbx_description
1 polymer ?
#
loop_
_entity_poly.entity_id
_entity_poly.type
_entity_poly.pdbx_seq_one_letter_code
_entity_poly.pdbx_strand_id
1 'polypeptide(L)'
;AQAIWLKASAQTEVQTIIAIIRIPCHRTAPLSMAACVKRALALLALAVSVRGESASSACSAGDRCEIAGSKLLQARASRQRSLLAVETEEDLEEDLEELAEEEAQESELQGASIEEYNGATITIHADSEVARTGSGVWVIIVPENCTTYDVDQMADHMPKGTTPVFRGDPSHGGLCVFAMTGTKEQVLEELDTHQWPSPPKIDSDKKWRYIDEIGLVETDEGNAGLLQQGGKPKSWGVDRVDDRKGLDNDYSPLLTGDGVSVYVADTGIRTTHWDFKGRAIPTLEVLSPRRRVCSAGDTECAIDRAGHGTHCAGTIGGFYHGVAKGATLHAVKIIGDGGVGSMSWFLEALDWVMTSRLRPAVVSASLAAEGHLPSVSMAIDRATGAGVTVVVAAGNNGRTSKPDACSYSPANVPSAITVGATDLRDGRATFSNYGRCVDVFAPGVDIRSANAEEAWSWTEYSGTSMACPHVAG
;
A
#
# COMPACT_ATOMS: atom_id res chain seq x y z
N ALA A 1 34.95 34.13 25.77
CA ALA A 1 35.67 33.43 24.68
C ALA A 1 34.72 32.75 23.69
N GLN A 2 33.75 31.92 24.11
CA GLN A 2 32.77 31.31 23.18
C GLN A 2 31.81 32.30 22.49
N ALA A 3 31.48 33.44 23.11
CA ALA A 3 30.66 34.48 22.47
C ALA A 3 31.40 35.31 21.40
N ILE A 4 32.75 35.27 21.40
CA ILE A 4 33.59 35.98 20.41
C ILE A 4 33.82 35.09 19.18
N TRP A 5 33.80 33.76 19.35
CA TRP A 5 33.86 32.79 18.24
C TRP A 5 32.56 32.75 17.42
N LEU A 6 31.39 32.85 18.06
CA LEU A 6 30.10 32.89 17.38
C LEU A 6 29.88 34.16 16.55
N LYS A 7 30.43 35.31 16.97
CA LYS A 7 30.38 36.55 16.17
C LYS A 7 31.33 36.54 14.97
N ALA A 8 32.49 35.88 15.07
CA ALA A 8 33.42 35.74 13.95
C ALA A 8 32.91 34.76 12.87
N SER A 9 32.22 33.67 13.25
CA SER A 9 31.60 32.74 12.29
C SER A 9 30.49 33.42 11.47
N ALA A 10 29.61 34.17 12.14
CA ALA A 10 28.50 34.86 11.48
C ALA A 10 28.96 35.98 10.54
N GLN A 11 30.04 36.71 10.85
CA GLN A 11 30.59 37.73 9.96
C GLN A 11 31.28 37.15 8.72
N THR A 12 31.86 35.96 8.82
CA THR A 12 32.47 35.26 7.68
C THR A 12 31.40 34.67 6.76
N GLU A 13 30.31 34.14 7.33
CA GLU A 13 29.17 33.58 6.59
C GLU A 13 28.35 34.63 5.85
N VAL A 14 28.15 35.84 6.42
CA VAL A 14 27.49 36.94 5.70
C VAL A 14 28.35 37.44 4.54
N GLN A 15 29.69 37.42 4.65
CA GLN A 15 30.57 37.74 3.52
C GLN A 15 30.55 36.66 2.43
N THR A 16 30.43 35.38 2.79
CA THR A 16 30.25 34.29 1.82
C THR A 16 28.89 34.35 1.13
N ILE A 17 27.81 34.67 1.86
CA ILE A 17 26.47 34.87 1.27
C ILE A 17 26.43 36.11 0.37
N ILE A 18 27.08 37.22 0.75
CA ILE A 18 27.21 38.41 -0.09
C ILE A 18 28.11 38.14 -1.31
N ALA A 19 29.12 37.25 -1.21
CA ALA A 19 29.94 36.84 -2.34
C ALA A 19 29.19 35.89 -3.31
N ILE A 20 28.29 35.04 -2.80
CA ILE A 20 27.41 34.18 -3.62
C ILE A 20 26.31 35.01 -4.31
N ILE A 21 25.82 36.08 -3.67
CA ILE A 21 24.83 37.01 -4.26
C ILE A 21 25.49 38.00 -5.25
N ARG A 22 26.82 38.15 -5.25
CA ARG A 22 27.58 38.99 -6.20
C ARG A 22 28.20 38.19 -7.37
N ILE A 23 27.52 37.18 -7.89
CA ILE A 23 27.80 36.70 -9.25
C ILE A 23 27.19 37.73 -10.22
N PRO A 24 27.98 38.39 -11.09
CA PRO A 24 27.41 39.31 -12.06
C PRO A 24 26.58 38.50 -13.08
N CYS A 25 25.29 38.84 -13.22
CA CYS A 25 24.47 38.51 -14.40
C CYS A 25 24.96 39.26 -15.66
N HIS A 26 26.27 39.32 -15.87
CA HIS A 26 26.88 39.92 -17.04
C HIS A 26 27.96 38.99 -17.58
N ARG A 27 27.52 37.99 -18.33
CA ARG A 27 27.88 37.75 -19.73
C ARG A 27 27.21 36.44 -20.17
N THR A 28 26.60 36.51 -21.35
CA THR A 28 25.88 35.48 -22.13
C THR A 28 24.45 35.10 -21.67
N ALA A 29 23.49 35.53 -22.52
CA ALA A 29 22.03 35.25 -22.59
C ALA A 29 21.10 35.84 -21.49
N PRO A 30 19.89 36.33 -21.85
CA PRO A 30 18.97 36.95 -20.90
C PRO A 30 18.14 35.87 -20.18
N LEU A 31 18.55 35.47 -18.98
CA LEU A 31 17.66 34.73 -18.07
C LEU A 31 16.75 35.72 -17.34
N SER A 32 15.45 35.42 -17.29
CA SER A 32 14.47 36.26 -16.61
C SER A 32 14.71 36.29 -15.10
N MET A 33 14.35 37.40 -14.44
CA MET A 33 14.50 37.58 -12.98
C MET A 33 13.84 36.44 -12.16
N ALA A 34 12.83 35.78 -12.71
CA ALA A 34 12.12 34.67 -12.07
C ALA A 34 13.02 33.42 -11.89
N ALA A 35 13.88 33.13 -12.86
CA ALA A 35 14.79 31.96 -12.81
C ALA A 35 15.87 32.11 -11.72
N CYS A 36 16.37 33.34 -11.50
CA CYS A 36 17.31 33.63 -10.42
C CYS A 36 16.66 33.48 -9.02
N VAL A 37 15.40 33.89 -8.87
CA VAL A 37 14.67 33.78 -7.60
C VAL A 37 14.35 32.32 -7.28
N LYS A 38 13.96 31.51 -8.27
CA LYS A 38 13.72 30.06 -8.10
C LYS A 38 14.98 29.30 -7.68
N ARG A 39 16.14 29.58 -8.29
CA ARG A 39 17.42 28.96 -7.90
C ARG A 39 17.86 29.35 -6.49
N ALA A 40 17.62 30.59 -6.07
CA ALA A 40 17.92 31.03 -4.70
C ALA A 40 17.02 30.33 -3.66
N LEU A 41 15.75 30.10 -3.99
CA LEU A 41 14.80 29.37 -3.13
C LEU A 41 15.12 27.87 -3.03
N ALA A 42 15.52 27.24 -4.13
CA ALA A 42 15.94 25.82 -4.14
C ALA A 42 17.19 25.56 -3.29
N LEU A 43 18.16 26.48 -3.33
CA LEU A 43 19.37 26.39 -2.50
C LEU A 43 19.08 26.67 -1.01
N LEU A 44 18.10 27.52 -0.69
CA LEU A 44 17.64 27.73 0.69
C LEU A 44 16.95 26.47 1.26
N ALA A 45 16.15 25.77 0.45
CA ALA A 45 15.47 24.53 0.86
C ALA A 45 16.48 23.40 1.17
N LEU A 46 17.58 23.33 0.44
CA LEU A 46 18.70 22.41 0.71
C LEU A 46 19.43 22.73 2.01
N ALA A 47 19.61 24.00 2.36
CA ALA A 47 20.32 24.41 3.56
C ALA A 47 19.53 24.18 4.86
N VAL A 48 18.19 24.22 4.80
CA VAL A 48 17.32 23.97 5.97
C VAL A 48 17.27 22.47 6.35
N SER A 49 17.53 21.55 5.41
CA SER A 49 17.44 20.09 5.63
C SER A 49 18.68 19.45 6.30
N VAL A 50 19.76 20.18 6.57
CA VAL A 50 21.03 19.62 7.12
C VAL A 50 21.10 19.66 8.66
N ARG A 51 20.12 20.26 9.35
CA ARG A 51 20.05 20.21 10.82
C ARG A 51 19.24 19.00 11.30
N GLY A 52 19.85 17.81 11.26
CA GLY A 52 19.38 16.67 12.03
C GLY A 52 19.83 16.80 13.49
N GLU A 53 18.92 17.14 14.40
CA GLU A 53 19.15 17.00 15.84
C GLU A 53 19.00 15.53 16.24
N SER A 54 20.00 15.01 16.96
CA SER A 54 19.96 13.72 17.64
C SER A 54 18.89 13.73 18.74
N ALA A 55 17.88 12.85 18.67
CA ALA A 55 16.87 12.73 19.73
C ALA A 55 16.86 11.32 20.34
N SER A 56 17.12 11.28 21.65
CA SER A 56 17.01 10.12 22.54
C SER A 56 15.55 9.71 22.76
N SER A 57 15.27 8.41 22.76
CA SER A 57 13.96 7.83 23.05
C SER A 57 13.70 7.72 24.55
N ALA A 58 12.85 8.59 25.09
CA ALA A 58 12.16 8.36 26.36
C ALA A 58 10.78 9.02 26.29
N CYS A 59 9.71 8.22 26.21
CA CYS A 59 8.33 8.70 26.25
C CYS A 59 7.74 8.45 27.65
N SER A 60 7.08 9.46 28.20
CA SER A 60 6.22 9.35 29.39
C SER A 60 4.77 9.64 29.01
N ALA A 61 3.83 9.02 29.73
CA ALA A 61 2.41 9.00 29.40
C ALA A 61 1.78 10.41 29.42
N GLY A 62 1.26 10.87 28.29
CA GLY A 62 0.43 12.08 28.24
C GLY A 62 0.28 12.75 26.87
N ASP A 63 1.28 12.69 25.99
CA ASP A 63 1.30 13.53 24.77
C ASP A 63 1.41 12.73 23.46
N ARG A 64 0.83 13.29 22.40
CA ARG A 64 0.72 12.72 21.05
C ARG A 64 2.11 12.43 20.48
N CYS A 65 2.38 11.16 20.23
CA CYS A 65 3.64 10.71 19.62
C CYS A 65 3.56 10.91 18.10
N GLU A 66 4.17 11.95 17.56
CA GLU A 66 4.46 12.05 16.12
C GLU A 66 5.68 11.19 15.80
N ILE A 67 5.46 10.00 15.25
CA ILE A 67 6.55 9.08 14.87
C ILE A 67 7.02 9.43 13.46
N ALA A 68 8.21 10.03 13.35
CA ALA A 68 8.83 10.43 12.09
C ALA A 68 9.35 9.26 11.22
N GLY A 69 9.41 8.03 11.77
CA GLY A 69 10.03 6.87 11.12
C GLY A 69 9.30 6.33 9.89
N SER A 70 7.96 6.24 9.93
CA SER A 70 7.15 5.71 8.80
C SER A 70 7.17 6.65 7.59
N LYS A 71 7.10 7.97 7.85
CA LYS A 71 7.23 8.99 6.80
C LYS A 71 8.58 8.95 6.10
N LEU A 72 9.66 8.56 6.79
CA LEU A 72 11.02 8.57 6.25
C LEU A 72 11.28 7.43 5.24
N LEU A 73 10.72 6.24 5.46
CA LEU A 73 10.83 5.11 4.52
C LEU A 73 10.00 5.36 3.25
N GLN A 74 8.75 5.80 3.41
CA GLN A 74 7.88 6.15 2.27
C GLN A 74 8.39 7.38 1.52
N ALA A 75 8.89 8.41 2.22
CA ALA A 75 9.54 9.56 1.60
C ALA A 75 10.84 9.17 0.88
N ARG A 76 11.58 8.17 1.37
CA ARG A 76 12.81 7.71 0.70
C ARG A 76 12.50 6.93 -0.58
N ALA A 77 11.48 6.08 -0.59
CA ALA A 77 10.99 5.40 -1.79
C ALA A 77 10.51 6.42 -2.85
N SER A 78 9.67 7.38 -2.44
CA SER A 78 9.20 8.44 -3.34
C SER A 78 10.32 9.41 -3.79
N ARG A 79 11.31 9.71 -2.94
CA ARG A 79 12.46 10.57 -3.29
C ARG A 79 13.48 9.89 -4.20
N GLN A 80 13.63 8.57 -4.12
CA GLN A 80 14.47 7.80 -5.03
C GLN A 80 13.87 7.77 -6.44
N ARG A 81 12.53 7.85 -6.56
CA ARG A 81 11.83 8.10 -7.83
C ARG A 81 12.09 9.53 -8.36
N SER A 82 12.08 10.55 -7.50
CA SER A 82 12.35 11.95 -7.92
C SER A 82 13.80 12.20 -8.34
N LEU A 83 14.76 11.49 -7.74
CA LEU A 83 16.19 11.63 -8.06
C LEU A 83 16.59 11.06 -9.42
N LEU A 84 15.74 10.20 -10.01
CA LEU A 84 15.89 9.71 -11.39
C LEU A 84 15.32 10.70 -12.43
N ALA A 85 14.69 11.79 -12.02
CA ALA A 85 14.00 12.76 -12.88
C ALA A 85 14.56 14.19 -12.75
N VAL A 86 15.89 14.35 -12.70
CA VAL A 86 16.52 15.68 -12.70
C VAL A 86 17.24 15.92 -14.03
N GLU A 87 16.47 16.31 -15.04
CA GLU A 87 16.94 17.03 -16.24
C GLU A 87 16.10 18.33 -16.38
N THR A 88 16.40 19.19 -17.36
CA THR A 88 16.28 20.66 -17.28
C THR A 88 14.86 21.27 -17.41
N GLU A 89 14.70 22.59 -17.16
CA GLU A 89 13.40 23.31 -17.17
C GLU A 89 12.65 23.27 -18.52
N GLU A 90 13.32 22.97 -19.64
CA GLU A 90 12.67 22.76 -20.95
C GLU A 90 12.12 21.33 -21.10
N ASP A 91 12.76 20.35 -20.45
CA ASP A 91 12.31 18.95 -20.45
C ASP A 91 11.06 18.79 -19.57
N LEU A 92 10.88 19.61 -18.54
CA LEU A 92 9.74 19.52 -17.61
C LEU A 92 8.38 19.92 -18.21
N GLU A 93 8.31 20.78 -19.21
CA GLU A 93 7.03 21.13 -19.86
C GLU A 93 6.65 20.10 -20.93
N GLU A 94 7.64 19.58 -21.69
CA GLU A 94 7.43 18.43 -22.59
C GLU A 94 7.12 17.15 -21.80
N ASP A 95 7.82 16.86 -20.69
CA ASP A 95 7.54 15.73 -19.80
C ASP A 95 6.16 15.86 -19.13
N LEU A 96 5.67 17.06 -18.82
CA LEU A 96 4.33 17.24 -18.22
C LEU A 96 3.20 17.06 -19.25
N GLU A 97 3.42 17.46 -20.50
CA GLU A 97 2.48 17.15 -21.60
C GLU A 97 2.57 15.67 -22.00
N GLU A 98 3.77 15.07 -22.02
CA GLU A 98 3.99 13.65 -22.30
C GLU A 98 3.48 12.76 -21.16
N LEU A 99 3.58 13.16 -19.88
CA LEU A 99 2.96 12.48 -18.74
C LEU A 99 1.44 12.63 -18.72
N ALA A 100 0.90 13.79 -19.14
CA ALA A 100 -0.55 13.98 -19.26
C ALA A 100 -1.12 13.21 -20.46
N GLU A 101 -0.37 13.09 -21.56
CA GLU A 101 -0.70 12.25 -22.71
C GLU A 101 -0.48 10.76 -22.42
N GLU A 102 0.53 10.37 -21.62
CA GLU A 102 0.73 9.00 -21.13
C GLU A 102 -0.35 8.61 -20.11
N GLU A 103 -0.80 9.49 -19.20
CA GLU A 103 -1.95 9.22 -18.33
C GLU A 103 -3.26 9.12 -19.13
N ALA A 104 -3.41 9.93 -20.19
CA ALA A 104 -4.57 9.86 -21.08
C ALA A 104 -4.54 8.63 -22.03
N GLN A 105 -3.37 8.21 -22.52
CA GLN A 105 -3.17 7.03 -23.38
C GLN A 105 -3.05 5.71 -22.60
N GLU A 106 -2.56 5.69 -21.36
CA GLU A 106 -2.62 4.50 -20.49
C GLU A 106 -4.09 4.14 -20.18
N SER A 107 -4.99 5.12 -20.20
CA SER A 107 -6.44 4.90 -20.11
C SER A 107 -7.02 4.19 -21.35
N GLU A 108 -6.39 4.34 -22.53
CA GLU A 108 -6.79 3.69 -23.78
C GLU A 108 -6.32 2.22 -23.89
N LEU A 109 -5.48 1.72 -22.97
CA LEU A 109 -4.83 0.40 -23.15
C LEU A 109 -5.38 -0.78 -22.33
N GLN A 110 -6.48 -0.63 -21.57
CA GLN A 110 -6.92 -1.68 -20.63
C GLN A 110 -8.43 -2.02 -20.66
N GLY A 111 -9.12 -1.70 -21.77
CA GLY A 111 -10.47 -2.18 -22.04
C GLY A 111 -11.57 -1.61 -21.12
N ALA A 112 -11.27 -0.63 -20.28
CA ALA A 112 -12.30 0.12 -19.58
C ALA A 112 -12.91 1.18 -20.51
N SER A 113 -14.21 1.45 -20.38
CA SER A 113 -14.82 2.63 -21.01
C SER A 113 -14.90 3.77 -20.00
N ILE A 114 -14.41 4.93 -20.39
CA ILE A 114 -14.43 6.15 -19.58
C ILE A 114 -15.43 7.12 -20.19
N GLU A 115 -16.28 7.70 -19.35
CA GLU A 115 -17.31 8.65 -19.73
C GLU A 115 -17.38 9.81 -18.75
N GLU A 116 -17.71 10.99 -19.27
CA GLU A 116 -17.89 12.20 -18.46
C GLU A 116 -19.37 12.55 -18.33
N TYR A 117 -19.82 12.86 -17.11
CA TYR A 117 -21.19 13.24 -16.83
C TYR A 117 -21.27 14.30 -15.73
N ASN A 118 -21.72 15.52 -16.07
CA ASN A 118 -21.81 16.64 -15.12
C ASN A 118 -20.50 16.90 -14.34
N GLY A 119 -19.35 16.69 -14.99
CA GLY A 119 -18.02 16.82 -14.40
C GLY A 119 -17.52 15.60 -13.61
N ALA A 120 -18.36 14.59 -13.45
CA ALA A 120 -17.98 13.31 -12.88
C ALA A 120 -17.38 12.39 -13.95
N THR A 121 -16.30 11.70 -13.61
CA THR A 121 -15.69 10.67 -14.45
C THR A 121 -16.24 9.29 -14.07
N ILE A 122 -16.80 8.58 -15.04
CA ILE A 122 -17.37 7.24 -14.89
C ILE A 122 -16.50 6.25 -15.65
N THR A 123 -15.91 5.30 -14.93
CA THR A 123 -15.10 4.22 -15.50
C THR A 123 -15.81 2.88 -15.34
N ILE A 124 -16.06 2.22 -16.46
CA ILE A 124 -16.62 0.87 -16.50
C ILE A 124 -15.53 -0.07 -16.96
N HIS A 125 -15.04 -0.93 -16.06
CA HIS A 125 -13.99 -1.90 -16.39
C HIS A 125 -14.59 -3.05 -17.21
N ALA A 126 -13.92 -3.48 -18.29
CA ALA A 126 -14.40 -4.54 -19.19
C ALA A 126 -14.77 -5.86 -18.49
N ASP A 127 -14.07 -6.21 -17.42
CA ASP A 127 -14.25 -7.44 -16.66
C ASP A 127 -15.19 -7.30 -15.44
N SER A 128 -15.78 -6.11 -15.26
CA SER A 128 -16.77 -5.86 -14.22
C SER A 128 -18.10 -6.58 -14.50
N GLU A 129 -18.88 -6.78 -13.43
CA GLU A 129 -20.25 -7.28 -13.57
C GLU A 129 -21.13 -6.31 -14.37
N VAL A 130 -20.95 -5.00 -14.14
CA VAL A 130 -21.62 -3.92 -14.86
C VAL A 130 -21.43 -4.04 -16.36
N ALA A 131 -20.19 -4.22 -16.84
CA ALA A 131 -19.90 -4.37 -18.27
C ALA A 131 -20.58 -5.60 -18.88
N ARG A 132 -20.76 -6.66 -18.10
CA ARG A 132 -21.36 -7.93 -18.56
C ARG A 132 -22.88 -7.94 -18.57
N THR A 133 -23.51 -7.30 -17.59
CA THR A 133 -24.96 -7.46 -17.31
C THR A 133 -25.73 -6.14 -17.41
N GLY A 134 -25.03 -5.00 -17.47
CA GLY A 134 -25.62 -3.66 -17.37
C GLY A 134 -25.94 -3.20 -15.95
N SER A 135 -25.72 -4.04 -14.94
CA SER A 135 -26.00 -3.74 -13.53
C SER A 135 -24.97 -4.39 -12.61
N GLY A 136 -24.59 -3.72 -11.54
CA GLY A 136 -23.62 -4.27 -10.61
C GLY A 136 -23.35 -3.33 -9.46
N VAL A 137 -22.25 -3.55 -8.75
CA VAL A 137 -21.77 -2.63 -7.73
C VAL A 137 -21.01 -1.48 -8.41
N TRP A 138 -21.29 -0.27 -7.97
CA TRP A 138 -20.62 0.96 -8.36
C TRP A 138 -19.99 1.57 -7.12
N VAL A 139 -18.76 2.07 -7.26
CA VAL A 139 -18.03 2.78 -6.22
C VAL A 139 -17.98 4.24 -6.63
N ILE A 140 -18.63 5.10 -5.85
CA ILE A 140 -18.66 6.54 -6.02
C ILE A 140 -17.72 7.14 -4.98
N ILE A 141 -16.72 7.87 -5.44
CA ILE A 141 -15.67 8.45 -4.62
C ILE A 141 -15.66 9.96 -4.81
N VAL A 142 -15.60 10.68 -3.70
CA VAL A 142 -15.51 12.14 -3.73
C VAL A 142 -14.11 12.55 -3.28
N PRO A 143 -13.28 13.09 -4.18
CA PRO A 143 -11.88 13.34 -3.90
C PRO A 143 -11.64 14.32 -2.75
N GLU A 144 -12.49 15.33 -2.56
CA GLU A 144 -12.24 16.41 -1.60
C GLU A 144 -13.51 16.91 -0.89
N ASN A 145 -13.31 17.54 0.27
CA ASN A 145 -14.33 18.30 1.03
C ASN A 145 -15.63 17.56 1.38
N CYS A 146 -15.57 16.23 1.42
CA CYS A 146 -16.70 15.39 1.79
C CYS A 146 -16.71 15.03 3.28
N THR A 147 -17.91 14.93 3.84
CA THR A 147 -18.22 14.61 5.23
C THR A 147 -19.06 13.34 5.33
N THR A 148 -19.18 12.77 6.54
CA THR A 148 -20.05 11.59 6.75
C THR A 148 -21.51 11.95 6.46
N TYR A 149 -21.90 13.21 6.69
CA TYR A 149 -23.22 13.71 6.29
C TYR A 149 -23.44 13.58 4.78
N ASP A 150 -22.46 13.93 3.95
CA ASP A 150 -22.59 13.82 2.49
C ASP A 150 -22.77 12.36 2.06
N VAL A 151 -21.99 11.44 2.64
CA VAL A 151 -22.12 9.99 2.40
C VAL A 151 -23.48 9.45 2.90
N ASP A 152 -23.99 9.94 4.03
CA ASP A 152 -25.30 9.55 4.56
C ASP A 152 -26.44 10.09 3.68
N GLN A 153 -26.32 11.30 3.13
CA GLN A 153 -27.32 11.86 2.21
C GLN A 153 -27.49 10.99 0.96
N MET A 154 -26.37 10.54 0.36
CA MET A 154 -26.37 9.62 -0.79
C MET A 154 -27.14 8.34 -0.47
N ALA A 155 -26.84 7.79 0.70
CA ALA A 155 -27.48 6.59 1.20
C ALA A 155 -28.99 6.70 1.45
N ASP A 156 -29.47 7.87 1.89
CA ASP A 156 -30.87 8.11 2.23
C ASP A 156 -31.74 8.45 0.99
N HIS A 157 -31.13 8.91 -0.10
CA HIS A 157 -31.82 9.35 -1.32
C HIS A 157 -31.52 8.49 -2.56
N MET A 158 -30.94 7.31 -2.35
CA MET A 158 -30.65 6.36 -3.43
C MET A 158 -31.84 6.09 -4.36
N PRO A 159 -31.60 5.94 -5.68
CA PRO A 159 -32.60 5.56 -6.66
C PRO A 159 -33.35 4.29 -6.27
N LYS A 160 -34.63 4.21 -6.63
CA LYS A 160 -35.46 3.02 -6.34
C LYS A 160 -34.88 1.77 -6.98
N GLY A 161 -34.83 0.68 -6.22
CA GLY A 161 -34.31 -0.61 -6.68
C GLY A 161 -32.81 -0.79 -6.53
N THR A 162 -32.12 0.19 -5.94
CA THR A 162 -30.70 0.09 -5.56
C THR A 162 -30.54 -0.32 -4.10
N THR A 163 -29.35 -0.76 -3.73
CA THR A 163 -29.01 -1.12 -2.34
C THR A 163 -27.62 -0.61 -1.98
N PRO A 164 -27.41 -0.15 -0.73
CA PRO A 164 -26.09 0.29 -0.30
C PRO A 164 -25.22 -0.93 -0.03
N VAL A 165 -23.97 -0.88 -0.49
CA VAL A 165 -22.95 -1.93 -0.27
C VAL A 165 -22.00 -1.51 0.84
N PHE A 166 -21.46 -0.29 0.75
CA PHE A 166 -20.46 0.22 1.69
C PHE A 166 -20.57 1.75 1.78
N ARG A 167 -20.33 2.28 2.97
CA ARG A 167 -20.26 3.71 3.28
C ARG A 167 -18.97 3.95 4.05
N GLY A 168 -18.13 4.84 3.53
CA GLY A 168 -16.94 5.29 4.25
C GLY A 168 -17.30 6.23 5.40
N ASP A 169 -16.32 6.50 6.27
CA ASP A 169 -16.51 7.36 7.45
C ASP A 169 -15.51 8.53 7.49
N PRO A 170 -15.64 9.50 6.56
CA PRO A 170 -14.66 10.58 6.41
C PRO A 170 -14.59 11.50 7.64
N SER A 171 -15.66 11.64 8.42
CA SER A 171 -15.63 12.47 9.65
C SER A 171 -14.78 11.87 10.76
N HIS A 172 -14.46 10.58 10.69
CA HIS A 172 -13.53 9.90 11.61
C HIS A 172 -12.20 9.56 10.93
N GLY A 173 -11.88 10.24 9.83
CA GLY A 173 -10.62 10.06 9.10
C GLY A 173 -10.63 8.91 8.10
N GLY A 174 -11.80 8.36 7.78
CA GLY A 174 -12.00 7.36 6.73
C GLY A 174 -12.06 7.96 5.32
N LEU A 175 -12.54 7.16 4.39
CA LEU A 175 -12.68 7.49 2.97
C LEU A 175 -14.01 8.22 2.72
N CYS A 176 -14.02 9.21 1.84
CA CYS A 176 -15.27 9.64 1.25
C CYS A 176 -15.62 8.78 0.04
N VAL A 177 -16.37 7.73 0.33
CA VAL A 177 -16.75 6.71 -0.64
C VAL A 177 -18.12 6.16 -0.29
N PHE A 178 -18.88 5.88 -1.34
CA PHE A 178 -20.16 5.20 -1.26
C PHE A 178 -20.21 4.14 -2.35
N ALA A 179 -20.54 2.92 -1.96
CA ALA A 179 -20.77 1.85 -2.92
C ALA A 179 -22.24 1.44 -2.92
N MET A 180 -22.81 1.27 -4.12
CA MET A 180 -24.22 0.90 -4.31
C MET A 180 -24.39 -0.10 -5.44
N THR A 181 -25.43 -0.93 -5.37
CA THR A 181 -25.86 -1.77 -6.49
C THR A 181 -26.79 -1.00 -7.42
N GLY A 182 -26.63 -1.10 -8.73
CA GLY A 182 -27.60 -0.55 -9.68
C GLY A 182 -27.14 -0.61 -11.14
N THR A 183 -27.99 -0.10 -12.02
CA THR A 183 -27.65 0.19 -13.42
C THR A 183 -26.93 1.52 -13.55
N LYS A 184 -26.32 1.77 -14.70
CA LYS A 184 -25.71 3.07 -15.00
C LYS A 184 -26.72 4.21 -14.89
N GLU A 185 -27.94 4.01 -15.38
CA GLU A 185 -28.99 5.04 -15.34
C GLU A 185 -29.33 5.43 -13.90
N GLN A 186 -29.33 4.48 -12.97
CA GLN A 186 -29.53 4.75 -11.55
C GLN A 186 -28.33 5.53 -10.96
N VAL A 187 -27.11 5.24 -11.37
CA VAL A 187 -25.94 6.05 -10.98
C VAL A 187 -26.05 7.48 -11.51
N LEU A 188 -26.52 7.67 -12.75
CA LEU A 188 -26.76 9.03 -13.28
C LEU A 188 -27.85 9.76 -12.49
N GLU A 189 -28.94 9.07 -12.11
CA GLU A 189 -29.98 9.63 -11.23
C GLU A 189 -29.41 10.04 -9.85
N GLU A 190 -28.51 9.23 -9.28
CA GLU A 190 -27.81 9.55 -8.03
C GLU A 190 -26.94 10.82 -8.20
N LEU A 191 -26.22 10.93 -9.31
CA LEU A 191 -25.38 12.09 -9.63
C LEU A 191 -26.19 13.38 -9.80
N ASP A 192 -27.39 13.29 -10.39
CA ASP A 192 -28.30 14.43 -10.59
C ASP A 192 -29.01 14.87 -9.30
N THR A 193 -29.21 13.95 -8.36
CA THR A 193 -29.96 14.21 -7.12
C THR A 193 -29.11 14.94 -6.07
N HIS A 194 -27.79 14.76 -6.09
CA HIS A 194 -26.89 15.23 -5.05
C HIS A 194 -26.04 16.42 -5.49
N GLN A 195 -25.81 17.34 -4.54
CA GLN A 195 -24.79 18.37 -4.71
C GLN A 195 -23.45 17.82 -4.21
N TRP A 196 -22.50 17.69 -5.12
CA TRP A 196 -21.19 17.12 -4.82
C TRP A 196 -20.21 18.22 -4.37
N PRO A 197 -19.51 18.05 -3.24
CA PRO A 197 -18.54 19.05 -2.77
C PRO A 197 -17.31 19.15 -3.69
N SER A 198 -17.04 18.10 -4.45
CA SER A 198 -16.09 18.08 -5.56
C SER A 198 -16.58 17.07 -6.60
N PRO A 199 -16.19 17.18 -7.89
CA PRO A 199 -16.64 16.23 -8.91
C PRO A 199 -16.28 14.78 -8.53
N PRO A 200 -17.27 13.87 -8.45
CA PRO A 200 -17.01 12.50 -8.03
C PRO A 200 -16.34 11.68 -9.14
N LYS A 201 -15.57 10.67 -8.74
CA LYS A 201 -15.05 9.61 -9.60
C LYS A 201 -15.84 8.33 -9.33
N ILE A 202 -16.27 7.66 -10.39
CA ILE A 202 -17.13 6.49 -10.30
C ILE A 202 -16.46 5.33 -11.00
N ASP A 203 -16.27 4.23 -10.28
CA ASP A 203 -15.74 2.98 -10.83
C ASP A 203 -16.80 1.88 -10.72
N SER A 204 -16.99 1.10 -11.79
CA SER A 204 -17.67 -0.21 -11.68
C SER A 204 -16.84 -1.14 -10.79
N ASP A 205 -17.45 -1.91 -9.90
CA ASP A 205 -16.68 -2.82 -9.03
C ASP A 205 -15.97 -3.90 -9.84
N LYS A 206 -14.67 -4.08 -9.55
CA LYS A 206 -13.82 -5.09 -10.16
C LYS A 206 -13.54 -6.23 -9.18
N LYS A 207 -13.56 -7.48 -9.67
CA LYS A 207 -13.19 -8.63 -8.85
C LYS A 207 -11.69 -8.66 -8.64
N TRP A 208 -11.30 -8.96 -7.41
CA TRP A 208 -9.92 -9.16 -7.02
C TRP A 208 -9.66 -10.64 -6.84
N ARG A 209 -8.40 -11.04 -6.98
CA ARG A 209 -7.93 -12.35 -6.58
C ARG A 209 -6.71 -12.16 -5.70
N TYR A 210 -6.48 -13.10 -4.78
CA TYR A 210 -5.12 -13.24 -4.29
C TYR A 210 -4.26 -13.60 -5.49
N ILE A 211 -2.99 -13.20 -5.47
CA ILE A 211 -2.12 -13.50 -6.61
C ILE A 211 -1.82 -14.99 -6.55
N ASP A 212 -2.31 -15.73 -7.54
CA ASP A 212 -2.18 -17.19 -7.60
C ASP A 212 -0.73 -17.61 -7.36
N GLU A 213 -0.57 -18.57 -6.45
CA GLU A 213 0.71 -19.18 -6.18
C GLU A 213 1.17 -19.97 -7.40
N ILE A 214 2.47 -19.91 -7.67
CA ILE A 214 3.05 -20.76 -8.69
C ILE A 214 3.40 -22.08 -8.05
N GLY A 215 2.56 -23.08 -8.29
CA GLY A 215 2.83 -24.44 -7.86
C GLY A 215 4.20 -24.90 -8.36
N LEU A 216 5.06 -25.30 -7.43
CA LEU A 216 6.15 -26.23 -7.70
C LEU A 216 5.89 -27.48 -6.86
N VAL A 217 6.05 -28.62 -7.51
CA VAL A 217 5.89 -30.01 -7.06
C VAL A 217 6.01 -30.17 -5.55
N GLU A 218 5.00 -30.81 -4.93
CA GLU A 218 5.06 -31.35 -3.58
C GLU A 218 6.36 -32.14 -3.39
N THR A 219 7.35 -31.55 -2.72
CA THR A 219 8.41 -32.34 -2.12
C THR A 219 7.91 -32.76 -0.74
N ASP A 220 7.30 -33.94 -0.72
CA ASP A 220 7.13 -34.76 0.47
C ASP A 220 8.50 -34.96 1.15
N GLU A 221 8.86 -34.10 2.10
CA GLU A 221 9.73 -34.50 3.21
C GLU A 221 9.19 -33.96 4.53
N GLY A 222 8.30 -34.75 5.11
CA GLY A 222 7.96 -34.67 6.52
C GLY A 222 9.21 -34.84 7.38
N ASN A 223 9.65 -33.76 8.01
CA ASN A 223 10.53 -33.82 9.17
C ASN A 223 9.79 -33.27 10.40
N ALA A 224 8.98 -34.16 10.97
CA ALA A 224 8.57 -34.06 12.36
C ALA A 224 9.78 -34.32 13.26
N GLY A 225 10.13 -33.32 14.09
CA GLY A 225 10.98 -33.50 15.27
C GLY A 225 12.31 -32.75 15.23
N LEU A 226 12.40 -31.62 15.94
CA LEU A 226 13.16 -31.54 17.19
C LEU A 226 12.94 -30.17 17.84
N LEU A 227 12.58 -30.18 19.11
CA LEU A 227 12.69 -29.04 20.01
C LEU A 227 14.17 -28.64 20.10
N GLN A 228 14.54 -27.44 19.67
CA GLN A 228 15.76 -26.80 20.16
C GLN A 228 15.65 -25.28 20.21
N GLN A 229 16.09 -24.76 21.34
CA GLN A 229 16.27 -23.37 21.68
C GLN A 229 17.34 -22.72 20.77
N GLY A 230 17.08 -21.50 20.30
CA GLY A 230 18.09 -20.53 19.85
C GLY A 230 18.67 -20.68 18.43
N GLY A 231 18.37 -19.71 17.56
CA GLY A 231 19.34 -19.15 16.61
C GLY A 231 19.50 -19.76 15.21
N LYS A 232 18.48 -20.38 14.61
CA LYS A 232 18.51 -20.72 13.15
C LYS A 232 17.19 -20.37 12.47
N PRO A 233 17.18 -19.61 11.37
CA PRO A 233 15.99 -19.36 10.57
C PRO A 233 15.54 -20.65 9.90
N LYS A 234 14.25 -20.95 9.97
CA LYS A 234 13.66 -22.12 9.30
C LYS A 234 13.17 -21.82 7.88
N SER A 235 13.27 -20.57 7.43
CA SER A 235 12.99 -20.12 6.06
C SER A 235 14.21 -19.35 5.56
N TRP A 236 14.66 -19.66 4.34
CA TRP A 236 15.76 -18.91 3.70
C TRP A 236 15.38 -17.44 3.49
N GLY A 237 14.09 -17.12 3.41
CA GLY A 237 13.63 -15.75 3.20
C GLY A 237 13.98 -14.83 4.37
N VAL A 238 13.76 -15.27 5.61
CA VAL A 238 14.13 -14.46 6.78
C VAL A 238 15.64 -14.38 6.98
N ASP A 239 16.38 -15.46 6.70
CA ASP A 239 17.86 -15.48 6.64
C ASP A 239 18.41 -14.47 5.62
N ARG A 240 17.75 -14.36 4.46
CA ARG A 240 18.23 -13.47 3.42
C ARG A 240 18.08 -11.99 3.76
N VAL A 241 17.09 -11.59 4.56
CA VAL A 241 16.75 -10.17 4.75
C VAL A 241 17.60 -9.46 5.80
N ASP A 242 18.35 -10.17 6.65
CA ASP A 242 19.22 -9.55 7.67
C ASP A 242 20.72 -9.50 7.30
N ASP A 243 21.18 -10.22 6.25
CA ASP A 243 22.54 -10.08 5.71
C ASP A 243 22.57 -9.60 4.23
N ARG A 244 23.49 -8.68 3.92
CA ARG A 244 23.79 -8.25 2.54
C ARG A 244 24.61 -9.27 1.75
N LYS A 245 25.29 -10.20 2.41
CA LYS A 245 26.20 -11.17 1.77
C LYS A 245 25.52 -12.44 1.30
N GLY A 246 24.31 -12.73 1.76
CA GLY A 246 23.55 -13.92 1.39
C GLY A 246 23.03 -14.65 2.61
N LEU A 247 22.96 -15.98 2.53
CA LEU A 247 22.44 -16.84 3.60
C LEU A 247 23.57 -17.27 4.54
N ASP A 248 23.38 -17.12 5.83
CA ASP A 248 24.31 -17.58 6.88
C ASP A 248 23.65 -18.48 7.93
N ASN A 249 22.35 -18.78 7.76
CA ASN A 249 21.54 -19.58 8.68
C ASN A 249 21.46 -18.95 10.07
N ASP A 250 21.46 -17.62 10.14
CA ASP A 250 21.05 -16.81 11.29
C ASP A 250 19.86 -15.92 10.91
N TYR A 251 19.04 -15.60 11.91
CA TYR A 251 18.09 -14.50 11.79
C TYR A 251 17.90 -13.89 13.17
N SER A 252 18.61 -12.79 13.40
CA SER A 252 18.74 -12.17 14.72
C SER A 252 18.39 -10.68 14.66
N PRO A 253 17.11 -10.33 14.40
CA PRO A 253 16.70 -8.94 14.22
C PRO A 253 16.84 -8.15 15.53
N LEU A 254 17.25 -6.89 15.42
CA LEU A 254 17.35 -5.97 16.57
C LEU A 254 15.99 -5.59 17.17
N LEU A 255 14.95 -5.60 16.33
CA LEU A 255 13.58 -5.23 16.68
C LEU A 255 12.64 -6.34 16.23
N THR A 256 11.61 -6.60 17.02
CA THR A 256 10.64 -7.67 16.78
C THR A 256 9.25 -7.16 16.38
N GLY A 257 9.04 -5.84 16.30
CA GLY A 257 7.75 -5.26 15.93
C GLY A 257 6.73 -5.14 17.09
N ASP A 258 7.20 -5.23 18.35
CA ASP A 258 6.33 -5.07 19.52
C ASP A 258 5.55 -3.75 19.50
N GLY A 259 4.24 -3.84 19.75
CA GLY A 259 3.33 -2.69 19.75
C GLY A 259 2.88 -2.22 18.35
N VAL A 260 3.32 -2.88 17.28
CA VAL A 260 2.86 -2.60 15.90
C VAL A 260 1.69 -3.51 15.55
N SER A 261 0.65 -2.94 14.95
CA SER A 261 -0.49 -3.65 14.37
C SER A 261 -0.28 -3.85 12.87
N VAL A 262 -0.27 -5.09 12.40
CA VAL A 262 -0.22 -5.43 10.97
C VAL A 262 -1.55 -6.04 10.53
N TYR A 263 -2.26 -5.34 9.66
CA TYR A 263 -3.52 -5.75 9.05
C TYR A 263 -3.24 -6.57 7.79
N VAL A 264 -3.54 -7.86 7.84
CA VAL A 264 -3.35 -8.77 6.71
C VAL A 264 -4.65 -8.81 5.93
N ALA A 265 -4.70 -8.02 4.85
CA ALA A 265 -5.86 -7.87 3.97
C ALA A 265 -5.83 -8.97 2.90
N ASP A 266 -6.45 -10.11 3.19
CA ASP A 266 -6.28 -11.35 2.42
C ASP A 266 -7.49 -12.31 2.57
N THR A 267 -7.28 -13.63 2.47
CA THR A 267 -8.28 -14.69 2.67
C THR A 267 -8.65 -14.94 4.14
N GLY A 268 -8.12 -14.13 5.07
CA GLY A 268 -8.27 -14.31 6.51
C GLY A 268 -7.00 -14.85 7.16
N ILE A 269 -7.07 -15.23 8.44
CA ILE A 269 -5.97 -15.90 9.14
C ILE A 269 -6.54 -17.04 9.98
N ARG A 270 -5.90 -18.22 9.98
CA ARG A 270 -6.11 -19.22 11.03
C ARG A 270 -5.46 -18.74 12.33
N THR A 271 -6.15 -17.87 13.07
CA THR A 271 -5.60 -17.19 14.26
C THR A 271 -5.21 -18.14 15.39
N THR A 272 -5.74 -19.37 15.39
CA THR A 272 -5.39 -20.44 16.33
C THR A 272 -4.09 -21.18 15.97
N HIS A 273 -3.44 -20.86 14.85
CA HIS A 273 -2.16 -21.45 14.48
C HIS A 273 -1.10 -21.12 15.53
N TRP A 274 -0.37 -22.13 16.01
CA TRP A 274 0.51 -21.97 17.17
C TRP A 274 1.71 -21.06 16.90
N ASP A 275 2.07 -20.88 15.63
CA ASP A 275 3.16 -20.01 15.20
C ASP A 275 2.91 -18.53 15.56
N PHE A 276 1.64 -18.13 15.68
CA PHE A 276 1.26 -16.78 16.08
C PHE A 276 1.32 -16.54 17.59
N LYS A 277 1.40 -17.60 18.42
CA LYS A 277 1.50 -17.48 19.88
C LYS A 277 0.41 -16.59 20.51
N GLY A 278 -0.78 -16.58 19.92
CA GLY A 278 -1.93 -15.76 20.36
C GLY A 278 -1.87 -14.29 19.92
N ARG A 279 -0.90 -13.88 19.11
CA ARG A 279 -0.78 -12.51 18.57
C ARG A 279 -1.63 -12.26 17.31
N ALA A 280 -2.19 -13.30 16.71
CA ALA A 280 -3.14 -13.16 15.60
C ALA A 280 -4.56 -12.99 16.12
N ILE A 281 -5.26 -11.95 15.67
CA ILE A 281 -6.56 -11.52 16.17
C ILE A 281 -7.57 -11.46 15.00
N PRO A 282 -8.68 -12.22 15.06
CA PRO A 282 -9.80 -12.03 14.14
C PRO A 282 -10.27 -10.57 14.20
N THR A 283 -10.32 -9.86 13.07
CA THR A 283 -10.57 -8.41 13.10
C THR A 283 -11.74 -7.99 12.21
N LEU A 284 -11.72 -8.33 10.92
CA LEU A 284 -12.71 -7.84 9.97
C LEU A 284 -12.97 -8.86 8.86
N GLU A 285 -14.23 -9.03 8.47
CA GLU A 285 -14.65 -9.82 7.30
C GLU A 285 -15.64 -9.00 6.45
N VAL A 286 -15.33 -8.82 5.17
CA VAL A 286 -16.04 -7.90 4.26
C VAL A 286 -16.72 -8.64 3.10
N LEU A 287 -16.92 -9.96 3.22
CA LEU A 287 -17.42 -10.81 2.12
C LEU A 287 -18.93 -10.73 1.86
N SER A 288 -19.62 -9.80 2.51
CA SER A 288 -21.08 -9.68 2.42
C SER A 288 -21.49 -8.20 2.40
N PRO A 289 -22.74 -7.89 1.98
CA PRO A 289 -23.26 -6.52 1.99
C PRO A 289 -23.24 -5.82 3.35
N ARG A 290 -22.96 -6.55 4.43
CA ARG A 290 -22.62 -5.98 5.73
C ARG A 290 -21.28 -6.55 6.17
N ARG A 291 -20.30 -5.68 6.38
CA ARG A 291 -19.06 -6.08 7.07
C ARG A 291 -19.38 -6.69 8.43
N ARG A 292 -18.60 -7.70 8.81
CA ARG A 292 -18.60 -8.30 10.13
C ARG A 292 -17.32 -7.89 10.85
N VAL A 293 -17.46 -7.07 11.90
CA VAL A 293 -16.36 -6.75 12.82
C VAL A 293 -16.24 -7.91 13.81
N CYS A 294 -15.08 -8.54 13.85
CA CYS A 294 -14.84 -9.73 14.64
C CYS A 294 -14.55 -9.39 16.11
N SER A 295 -15.05 -10.22 17.03
CA SER A 295 -14.56 -10.21 18.40
C SER A 295 -13.26 -11.00 18.49
N ALA A 296 -12.32 -10.59 19.34
CA ALA A 296 -11.00 -11.23 19.43
C ALA A 296 -11.04 -12.75 19.75
N GLY A 297 -12.09 -13.23 20.42
CA GLY A 297 -12.30 -14.66 20.70
C GLY A 297 -13.11 -15.43 19.65
N ASP A 298 -13.62 -14.76 18.62
CA ASP A 298 -14.43 -15.37 17.56
C ASP A 298 -13.52 -15.91 16.45
N THR A 299 -12.94 -17.09 16.70
CA THR A 299 -11.96 -17.72 15.80
C THR A 299 -12.55 -18.19 14.47
N GLU A 300 -13.88 -18.19 14.33
CA GLU A 300 -14.57 -18.48 13.05
C GLU A 300 -14.83 -17.21 12.22
N CYS A 301 -14.62 -16.02 12.79
CA CYS A 301 -14.69 -14.77 12.04
C CYS A 301 -13.37 -14.50 11.32
N ALA A 302 -13.43 -14.09 10.04
CA ALA A 302 -12.23 -13.86 9.24
C ALA A 302 -11.25 -15.05 9.23
N ILE A 303 -11.78 -16.26 9.42
CA ILE A 303 -11.01 -17.50 9.40
C ILE A 303 -10.54 -17.77 7.98
N ASP A 304 -9.27 -18.16 7.86
CA ASP A 304 -8.71 -18.57 6.58
C ASP A 304 -9.08 -20.01 6.26
N ARG A 305 -9.74 -20.23 5.13
CA ARG A 305 -9.99 -21.57 4.57
C ARG A 305 -9.28 -21.79 3.24
N ALA A 306 -8.59 -20.77 2.72
CA ALA A 306 -7.85 -20.84 1.46
C ALA A 306 -6.36 -21.11 1.69
N GLY A 307 -5.77 -20.62 2.78
CA GLY A 307 -4.36 -20.85 3.13
C GLY A 307 -3.47 -19.62 2.95
N HIS A 308 -3.73 -18.85 1.89
CA HIS A 308 -2.88 -17.76 1.44
C HIS A 308 -2.66 -16.68 2.52
N GLY A 309 -3.72 -16.22 3.19
CA GLY A 309 -3.63 -15.20 4.23
C GLY A 309 -2.92 -15.67 5.50
N THR A 310 -3.10 -16.92 5.91
CA THR A 310 -2.36 -17.53 7.03
C THR A 310 -0.88 -17.64 6.73
N HIS A 311 -0.53 -18.01 5.49
CA HIS A 311 0.85 -18.08 5.03
C HIS A 311 1.50 -16.68 5.03
N CYS A 312 0.84 -15.69 4.45
CA CYS A 312 1.31 -14.31 4.48
C CYS A 312 1.50 -13.79 5.92
N ALA A 313 0.53 -14.03 6.80
CA ALA A 313 0.60 -13.65 8.21
C ALA A 313 1.78 -14.32 8.94
N GLY A 314 2.07 -15.58 8.63
CA GLY A 314 3.21 -16.31 9.19
C GLY A 314 4.56 -15.73 8.77
N THR A 315 4.68 -15.23 7.54
CA THR A 315 5.90 -14.59 7.03
C THR A 315 6.09 -13.19 7.64
N ILE A 316 5.00 -12.48 7.95
CA ILE A 316 5.07 -11.20 8.67
C ILE A 316 5.53 -11.44 10.12
N GLY A 317 4.81 -12.28 10.86
CA GLY A 317 4.92 -12.30 12.32
C GLY A 317 4.82 -13.68 12.97
N GLY A 318 5.02 -14.76 12.23
CA GLY A 318 5.17 -16.10 12.80
C GLY A 318 6.41 -16.22 13.69
N PHE A 319 6.35 -17.07 14.71
CA PHE A 319 7.45 -17.28 15.64
C PHE A 319 8.68 -17.92 14.96
N TYR A 320 8.48 -18.87 14.04
CA TYR A 320 9.60 -19.50 13.31
C TYR A 320 9.99 -18.78 12.03
N HIS A 321 8.99 -18.39 11.23
CA HIS A 321 9.19 -17.93 9.85
C HIS A 321 8.86 -16.44 9.64
N GLY A 322 8.53 -15.71 10.71
CA GLY A 322 8.18 -14.30 10.66
C GLY A 322 9.38 -13.37 10.78
N VAL A 323 9.30 -12.24 10.09
CA VAL A 323 10.24 -11.11 10.23
C VAL A 323 10.00 -10.39 11.57
N ALA A 324 8.79 -9.86 11.79
CA ALA A 324 8.37 -9.15 12.99
C ALA A 324 7.72 -10.07 14.04
N LYS A 325 8.54 -10.86 14.74
CA LYS A 325 8.10 -11.92 15.68
C LYS A 325 7.30 -11.45 16.92
N GLY A 326 7.21 -10.14 17.17
CA GLY A 326 6.47 -9.49 18.25
C GLY A 326 5.26 -8.66 17.77
N ALA A 327 5.04 -8.53 16.45
CA ALA A 327 3.91 -7.79 15.92
C ALA A 327 2.55 -8.44 16.24
N THR A 328 1.50 -7.62 16.34
CA THR A 328 0.11 -8.09 16.43
C THR A 328 -0.48 -8.18 15.04
N LEU A 329 -0.97 -9.37 14.66
CA LEU A 329 -1.50 -9.65 13.34
C LEU A 329 -3.03 -9.56 13.37
N HIS A 330 -3.62 -8.70 12.55
CA HIS A 330 -5.05 -8.52 12.44
C HIS A 330 -5.57 -9.20 11.17
N ALA A 331 -6.45 -10.19 11.33
CA ALA A 331 -7.06 -10.89 10.20
C ALA A 331 -8.13 -10.00 9.54
N VAL A 332 -7.89 -9.57 8.32
CA VAL A 332 -8.79 -8.74 7.52
C VAL A 332 -9.18 -9.53 6.27
N LYS A 333 -10.30 -10.24 6.34
CA LYS A 333 -10.78 -11.12 5.26
C LYS A 333 -11.58 -10.33 4.22
N ILE A 334 -10.94 -10.11 3.07
CA ILE A 334 -11.49 -9.42 1.90
C ILE A 334 -11.49 -10.29 0.65
N ILE A 335 -11.02 -11.53 0.76
CA ILE A 335 -11.07 -12.54 -0.29
C ILE A 335 -11.80 -13.76 0.28
N GLY A 336 -12.79 -14.26 -0.45
CA GLY A 336 -13.55 -15.44 -0.07
C GLY A 336 -12.76 -16.73 -0.23
N ASP A 337 -13.33 -17.84 0.26
CA ASP A 337 -12.67 -19.15 0.25
C ASP A 337 -12.41 -19.69 -1.18
N GLY A 338 -13.10 -19.15 -2.19
CA GLY A 338 -12.86 -19.43 -3.61
C GLY A 338 -11.78 -18.56 -4.26
N GLY A 339 -11.03 -17.78 -3.49
CA GLY A 339 -9.95 -16.92 -3.97
C GLY A 339 -10.39 -15.67 -4.72
N VAL A 340 -11.65 -15.28 -4.58
CA VAL A 340 -12.21 -14.09 -5.22
C VAL A 340 -12.65 -13.08 -4.16
N GLY A 341 -12.19 -11.84 -4.33
CA GLY A 341 -12.58 -10.66 -3.59
C GLY A 341 -13.25 -9.62 -4.50
N SER A 342 -13.48 -8.43 -3.95
CA SER A 342 -14.04 -7.29 -4.66
C SER A 342 -13.23 -6.04 -4.29
N MET A 343 -13.06 -5.14 -5.25
CA MET A 343 -12.44 -3.84 -5.05
C MET A 343 -13.15 -3.08 -3.92
N SER A 344 -14.49 -3.04 -3.93
CA SER A 344 -15.28 -2.40 -2.88
C SER A 344 -14.98 -2.95 -1.48
N TRP A 345 -14.72 -4.26 -1.34
CA TRP A 345 -14.38 -4.89 -0.06
C TRP A 345 -13.02 -4.45 0.47
N PHE A 346 -12.05 -4.21 -0.41
CA PHE A 346 -10.77 -3.66 -0.01
C PHE A 346 -10.85 -2.19 0.40
N LEU A 347 -11.63 -1.38 -0.33
CA LEU A 347 -11.86 0.01 0.05
C LEU A 347 -12.52 0.11 1.43
N GLU A 348 -13.50 -0.75 1.71
CA GLU A 348 -14.12 -0.84 3.04
C GLU A 348 -13.14 -1.29 4.12
N ALA A 349 -12.24 -2.23 3.82
CA ALA A 349 -11.20 -2.63 4.75
C ALA A 349 -10.19 -1.50 5.04
N LEU A 350 -9.76 -0.76 4.02
CA LEU A 350 -8.87 0.39 4.20
C LEU A 350 -9.54 1.49 5.03
N ASP A 351 -10.79 1.83 4.73
CA ASP A 351 -11.59 2.77 5.53
C ASP A 351 -11.66 2.35 7.01
N TRP A 352 -11.93 1.08 7.27
CA TRP A 352 -11.97 0.55 8.63
C TRP A 352 -10.61 0.65 9.35
N VAL A 353 -9.51 0.34 8.66
CA VAL A 353 -8.15 0.44 9.23
C VAL A 353 -7.76 1.90 9.49
N MET A 354 -8.16 2.80 8.60
CA MET A 354 -7.92 4.24 8.75
C MET A 354 -8.62 4.79 9.99
N THR A 355 -9.89 4.45 10.16
CA THR A 355 -10.73 4.89 11.28
C THR A 355 -10.39 4.18 12.61
N SER A 356 -9.74 3.02 12.55
CA SER A 356 -9.14 2.37 13.71
C SER A 356 -8.07 3.26 14.35
N ARG A 357 -8.11 3.40 15.67
CA ARG A 357 -7.13 4.18 16.45
C ARG A 357 -5.82 3.44 16.73
N LEU A 358 -5.69 2.20 16.28
CA LEU A 358 -4.48 1.41 16.50
C LEU A 358 -3.38 1.90 15.57
N ARG A 359 -2.31 2.44 16.16
CA ARG A 359 -1.08 2.88 15.49
C ARG A 359 0.12 2.50 16.37
N PRO A 360 1.31 2.23 15.80
CA PRO A 360 1.64 2.19 14.36
C PRO A 360 0.89 1.08 13.61
N ALA A 361 0.50 1.35 12.36
CA ALA A 361 -0.28 0.42 11.54
C ALA A 361 0.39 0.16 10.19
N VAL A 362 0.43 -1.11 9.80
CA VAL A 362 0.83 -1.58 8.47
C VAL A 362 -0.33 -2.37 7.87
N VAL A 363 -0.66 -2.15 6.60
CA VAL A 363 -1.54 -3.00 5.80
C VAL A 363 -0.66 -3.79 4.85
N SER A 364 -0.76 -5.12 4.91
CA SER A 364 -0.16 -6.03 3.94
C SER A 364 -1.26 -6.58 3.04
N ALA A 365 -1.17 -6.34 1.74
CA ALA A 365 -2.18 -6.76 0.77
C ALA A 365 -1.53 -7.52 -0.40
N SER A 366 -1.63 -8.84 -0.38
CA SER A 366 -1.05 -9.75 -1.37
C SER A 366 -2.08 -10.11 -2.46
N LEU A 367 -2.53 -9.08 -3.17
CA LEU A 367 -3.62 -9.12 -4.14
C LEU A 367 -3.27 -8.28 -5.36
N ALA A 368 -3.93 -8.55 -6.48
CA ALA A 368 -3.77 -7.75 -7.69
C ALA A 368 -5.04 -7.78 -8.54
N ALA A 369 -5.24 -6.69 -9.27
CA ALA A 369 -6.19 -6.59 -10.36
C ALA A 369 -5.48 -5.93 -11.55
N GLU A 370 -5.79 -6.41 -12.75
CA GLU A 370 -5.27 -5.78 -13.96
C GLU A 370 -5.86 -4.39 -14.12
N GLY A 371 -4.98 -3.45 -14.38
CA GLY A 371 -5.26 -2.09 -14.77
C GLY A 371 -5.31 -1.05 -13.66
N HIS A 372 -5.42 0.21 -14.07
CA HIS A 372 -5.47 1.35 -13.17
C HIS A 372 -6.87 1.50 -12.55
N LEU A 373 -6.94 1.48 -11.22
CA LEU A 373 -8.17 1.66 -10.45
C LEU A 373 -8.08 2.98 -9.66
N PRO A 374 -8.68 4.08 -10.15
CA PRO A 374 -8.60 5.40 -9.51
C PRO A 374 -9.09 5.38 -8.07
N SER A 375 -10.17 4.65 -7.79
CA SER A 375 -10.71 4.45 -6.44
C SER A 375 -9.70 3.87 -5.45
N VAL A 376 -8.95 2.86 -5.89
CA VAL A 376 -7.93 2.16 -5.09
C VAL A 376 -6.74 3.07 -4.84
N SER A 377 -6.29 3.79 -5.86
CA SER A 377 -5.19 4.76 -5.76
C SER A 377 -5.49 5.82 -4.72
N MET A 378 -6.68 6.44 -4.82
CA MET A 378 -7.10 7.45 -3.85
C MET A 378 -7.24 6.87 -2.44
N ALA A 379 -7.78 5.67 -2.29
CA ALA A 379 -7.94 5.06 -0.97
C ALA A 379 -6.59 4.77 -0.28
N ILE A 380 -5.60 4.30 -1.02
CA ILE A 380 -4.25 4.07 -0.51
C ILE A 380 -3.54 5.40 -0.19
N ASP A 381 -3.66 6.41 -1.05
CA ASP A 381 -3.12 7.75 -0.77
C ASP A 381 -3.72 8.35 0.51
N ARG A 382 -5.01 8.16 0.73
CA ARG A 382 -5.69 8.57 1.96
C ARG A 382 -5.23 7.76 3.16
N ALA A 383 -5.08 6.44 3.04
CA ALA A 383 -4.60 5.58 4.13
C ALA A 383 -3.18 5.96 4.57
N THR A 384 -2.28 6.17 3.60
CA THR A 384 -0.90 6.60 3.85
C THR A 384 -0.83 8.01 4.43
N GLY A 385 -1.66 8.94 3.93
CA GLY A 385 -1.85 10.26 4.53
C GLY A 385 -2.34 10.21 5.99
N ALA A 386 -3.15 9.20 6.35
CA ALA A 386 -3.62 8.91 7.70
C ALA A 386 -2.61 8.13 8.58
N GLY A 387 -1.37 7.96 8.10
CA GLY A 387 -0.28 7.34 8.85
C GLY A 387 -0.31 5.80 8.87
N VAL A 388 -1.00 5.17 7.92
CA VAL A 388 -0.97 3.72 7.71
C VAL A 388 0.06 3.39 6.63
N THR A 389 1.03 2.52 6.92
CA THR A 389 1.95 2.03 5.87
C THR A 389 1.22 0.97 5.05
N VAL A 390 1.24 1.07 3.72
CA VAL A 390 0.58 0.09 2.83
C VAL A 390 1.64 -0.61 1.99
N VAL A 391 1.69 -1.94 2.09
CA VAL A 391 2.62 -2.81 1.36
C VAL A 391 1.82 -3.74 0.46
N VAL A 392 2.18 -3.78 -0.81
CA VAL A 392 1.44 -4.51 -1.84
C VAL A 392 2.37 -5.36 -2.71
N ALA A 393 1.85 -6.47 -3.23
CA ALA A 393 2.60 -7.33 -4.14
C ALA A 393 2.61 -6.78 -5.58
N ALA A 394 3.73 -6.95 -6.30
CA ALA A 394 3.88 -6.43 -7.66
C ALA A 394 3.07 -7.20 -8.73
N GLY A 395 2.73 -8.47 -8.49
CA GLY A 395 2.08 -9.36 -9.47
C GLY A 395 2.98 -10.49 -9.97
N ASN A 396 2.37 -11.57 -10.47
CA ASN A 396 3.05 -12.79 -10.94
C ASN A 396 3.03 -12.97 -12.48
N ASN A 397 2.92 -11.87 -13.23
CA ASN A 397 2.75 -11.85 -14.69
C ASN A 397 4.05 -11.61 -15.47
N GLY A 398 5.22 -11.74 -14.83
CA GLY A 398 6.55 -11.48 -15.40
C GLY A 398 6.97 -12.37 -16.58
N ARG A 399 6.20 -13.43 -16.87
CA ARG A 399 6.36 -14.31 -18.05
C ARG A 399 5.29 -14.08 -19.13
N THR A 400 4.37 -13.14 -18.93
CA THR A 400 3.23 -12.88 -19.82
C THR A 400 3.51 -11.70 -20.75
N SER A 401 2.55 -11.34 -21.60
CA SER A 401 2.60 -10.11 -22.41
C SER A 401 2.39 -8.83 -21.61
N LYS A 402 2.05 -8.91 -20.31
CA LYS A 402 1.81 -7.75 -19.42
C LYS A 402 2.65 -7.87 -18.14
N PRO A 403 4.00 -7.83 -18.24
CA PRO A 403 4.85 -8.06 -17.07
C PRO A 403 5.11 -6.81 -16.21
N ASP A 404 4.72 -5.63 -16.70
CA ASP A 404 4.94 -4.36 -16.01
C ASP A 404 3.99 -4.21 -14.81
N ALA A 405 4.55 -4.02 -13.61
CA ALA A 405 3.80 -3.78 -12.39
C ALA A 405 2.91 -2.53 -12.46
N CYS A 406 3.27 -1.52 -13.26
CA CYS A 406 2.45 -0.32 -13.44
C CYS A 406 1.11 -0.60 -14.13
N SER A 407 0.99 -1.73 -14.84
CA SER A 407 -0.28 -2.17 -15.43
C SER A 407 -1.24 -2.84 -14.43
N TYR A 408 -0.95 -2.81 -13.12
CA TYR A 408 -1.75 -3.50 -12.11
C TYR A 408 -2.02 -2.60 -10.91
N SER A 409 -3.25 -2.63 -10.39
CA SER A 409 -3.60 -2.04 -9.11
C SER A 409 -3.65 -3.12 -8.02
N PRO A 410 -3.19 -2.83 -6.79
CA PRO A 410 -2.63 -1.55 -6.31
C PRO A 410 -1.12 -1.36 -6.58
N ALA A 411 -0.46 -2.24 -7.33
CA ALA A 411 0.99 -2.21 -7.54
C ALA A 411 1.50 -0.90 -8.19
N ASN A 412 0.65 -0.22 -8.96
CA ASN A 412 0.94 1.05 -9.61
C ASN A 412 0.83 2.27 -8.69
N VAL A 413 0.29 2.15 -7.47
CA VAL A 413 0.01 3.29 -6.60
C VAL A 413 1.29 3.81 -5.93
N PRO A 414 1.73 5.05 -6.18
CA PRO A 414 3.04 5.52 -5.72
C PRO A 414 3.24 5.63 -4.22
N SER A 415 2.17 5.80 -3.45
CA SER A 415 2.24 5.90 -1.98
C SER A 415 2.31 4.53 -1.28
N ALA A 416 1.99 3.43 -1.99
CA ALA A 416 2.23 2.08 -1.52
C ALA A 416 3.70 1.68 -1.69
N ILE A 417 4.13 0.67 -0.93
CA ILE A 417 5.39 -0.02 -1.14
C ILE A 417 5.10 -1.26 -1.98
N THR A 418 5.51 -1.26 -3.24
CA THR A 418 5.26 -2.36 -4.17
C THR A 418 6.43 -3.33 -4.21
N VAL A 419 6.15 -4.60 -3.98
CA VAL A 419 7.17 -5.63 -3.71
C VAL A 419 7.24 -6.69 -4.81
N GLY A 420 8.38 -6.78 -5.47
CA GLY A 420 8.74 -7.87 -6.38
C GLY A 420 9.36 -9.07 -5.65
N ALA A 421 9.42 -10.23 -6.32
CA ALA A 421 9.94 -11.47 -5.75
C ALA A 421 11.34 -11.85 -6.26
N THR A 422 12.20 -12.34 -5.37
CA THR A 422 13.48 -12.99 -5.70
C THR A 422 13.49 -14.47 -5.33
N ASP A 423 14.39 -15.21 -5.97
CA ASP A 423 14.79 -16.56 -5.57
C ASP A 423 15.99 -16.54 -4.62
N LEU A 424 16.34 -17.71 -4.06
CA LEU A 424 17.45 -17.88 -3.12
C LEU A 424 18.84 -17.50 -3.65
N ARG A 425 18.97 -17.24 -4.96
CA ARG A 425 20.22 -16.87 -5.63
C ARG A 425 20.25 -15.38 -5.99
N ASP A 426 19.40 -14.58 -5.38
CA ASP A 426 19.20 -13.15 -5.65
C ASP A 426 18.76 -12.84 -7.10
N GLY A 427 18.27 -13.85 -7.83
CA GLY A 427 17.65 -13.65 -9.12
C GLY A 427 16.22 -13.17 -8.96
N ARG A 428 15.76 -12.24 -9.80
CA ARG A 428 14.31 -11.96 -9.91
C ARG A 428 13.58 -13.27 -10.20
N ALA A 429 12.60 -13.62 -9.38
CA ALA A 429 11.74 -14.76 -9.64
C ALA A 429 11.10 -14.56 -11.01
N THR A 430 11.22 -15.54 -11.90
CA THR A 430 10.82 -15.36 -13.30
C THR A 430 9.38 -14.87 -13.50
N PHE A 431 8.47 -15.24 -12.59
CA PHE A 431 7.09 -14.79 -12.58
C PHE A 431 6.88 -13.39 -12.03
N SER A 432 7.80 -12.85 -11.24
CA SER A 432 7.63 -11.53 -10.63
C SER A 432 7.45 -10.48 -11.71
N ASN A 433 6.40 -9.68 -11.59
CA ASN A 433 6.33 -8.41 -12.29
C ASN A 433 7.55 -7.55 -11.95
N TYR A 434 7.84 -6.62 -12.84
CA TYR A 434 8.96 -5.69 -12.76
C TYR A 434 8.54 -4.33 -13.34
N GLY A 435 9.43 -3.35 -13.35
CA GLY A 435 9.16 -2.01 -13.90
C GLY A 435 9.28 -0.92 -12.85
N ARG A 436 9.02 0.33 -13.25
CA ARG A 436 9.23 1.52 -12.43
C ARG A 436 8.36 1.58 -11.18
N CYS A 437 7.23 0.85 -11.17
CA CYS A 437 6.34 0.81 -10.03
C CYS A 437 6.77 -0.18 -8.93
N VAL A 438 7.82 -0.99 -9.15
CA VAL A 438 8.37 -1.85 -8.08
C VAL A 438 9.40 -1.07 -7.26
N ASP A 439 9.16 -0.93 -5.96
CA ASP A 439 10.06 -0.22 -5.04
C ASP A 439 11.21 -1.09 -4.54
N VAL A 440 10.90 -2.36 -4.26
CA VAL A 440 11.83 -3.28 -3.61
C VAL A 440 11.55 -4.72 -4.02
N PHE A 441 12.59 -5.54 -3.99
CA PHE A 441 12.48 -6.99 -4.14
C PHE A 441 12.71 -7.67 -2.79
N ALA A 442 11.97 -8.73 -2.53
CA ALA A 442 12.12 -9.56 -1.34
C ALA A 442 11.97 -11.06 -1.67
N PRO A 443 12.42 -11.96 -0.79
CA PRO A 443 12.29 -13.41 -0.97
C PRO A 443 10.84 -13.84 -1.26
N GLY A 444 10.62 -14.51 -2.40
CA GLY A 444 9.27 -14.90 -2.82
C GLY A 444 9.17 -16.25 -3.51
N VAL A 445 10.23 -17.07 -3.53
CA VAL A 445 10.23 -18.43 -4.09
C VAL A 445 10.46 -19.45 -2.98
N ASP A 446 9.63 -20.47 -2.91
CA ASP A 446 9.71 -21.57 -1.95
C ASP A 446 9.83 -21.04 -0.50
N ILE A 447 8.91 -20.12 -0.16
CA ILE A 447 8.87 -19.49 1.15
C ILE A 447 8.04 -20.34 2.09
N ARG A 448 8.68 -20.84 3.13
CA ARG A 448 8.04 -21.65 4.17
C ARG A 448 7.35 -20.77 5.22
N SER A 449 6.06 -21.01 5.47
CA SER A 449 5.26 -20.28 6.46
C SER A 449 4.06 -21.10 6.96
N ALA A 450 3.27 -20.53 7.88
CA ALA A 450 2.16 -21.18 8.56
C ALA A 450 1.08 -21.70 7.59
N ASN A 451 0.54 -22.89 7.85
CA ASN A 451 -0.55 -23.47 7.06
C ASN A 451 -1.92 -23.19 7.72
N ALA A 452 -2.96 -22.93 6.92
CA ALA A 452 -4.33 -22.77 7.42
C ALA A 452 -5.06 -24.08 7.69
N GLU A 453 -4.66 -25.20 7.09
CA GLU A 453 -5.37 -26.49 7.22
C GLU A 453 -5.22 -27.06 8.64
N GLU A 454 -4.00 -27.10 9.14
CA GLU A 454 -3.69 -27.60 10.47
C GLU A 454 -3.05 -26.51 11.32
N ALA A 455 -3.47 -26.39 12.56
CA ALA A 455 -2.93 -25.38 13.47
C ALA A 455 -1.44 -25.54 13.76
N TRP A 456 -0.82 -26.66 13.34
CA TRP A 456 0.57 -27.03 13.64
C TRP A 456 1.49 -27.35 12.47
N SER A 457 1.07 -27.11 11.24
CA SER A 457 1.88 -27.40 10.06
C SER A 457 2.33 -26.13 9.35
N TRP A 458 3.33 -26.29 8.50
CA TRP A 458 3.83 -25.22 7.63
C TRP A 458 3.83 -25.73 6.21
N THR A 459 3.70 -24.81 5.28
CA THR A 459 3.71 -25.09 3.84
C THR A 459 4.61 -24.09 3.12
N GLU A 460 4.97 -24.40 1.88
CA GLU A 460 5.86 -23.59 1.04
C GLU A 460 5.08 -23.07 -0.17
N TYR A 461 5.13 -21.75 -0.36
CA TYR A 461 4.46 -21.08 -1.47
C TYR A 461 5.45 -20.18 -2.23
N SER A 462 5.15 -19.95 -3.51
CA SER A 462 5.93 -19.10 -4.40
C SER A 462 5.03 -18.01 -5.01
N GLY A 463 5.43 -16.75 -4.85
CA GLY A 463 4.71 -15.60 -5.38
C GLY A 463 5.25 -14.27 -4.89
N THR A 464 4.92 -13.18 -5.58
CA THR A 464 5.06 -11.81 -5.03
C THR A 464 4.23 -11.63 -3.76
N SER A 465 3.15 -12.41 -3.61
CA SER A 465 2.40 -12.57 -2.36
C SER A 465 3.24 -13.03 -1.17
N MET A 466 4.33 -13.77 -1.38
CA MET A 466 5.24 -14.23 -0.31
C MET A 466 6.40 -13.24 -0.11
N ALA A 467 6.71 -12.42 -1.10
CA ALA A 467 7.68 -11.33 -0.97
C ALA A 467 7.12 -10.12 -0.21
N CYS A 468 5.89 -9.70 -0.52
CA CYS A 468 5.14 -8.64 0.17
C CYS A 468 5.20 -8.73 1.71
N PRO A 469 4.89 -9.88 2.35
CA PRO A 469 4.91 -9.99 3.81
C PRO A 469 6.30 -9.91 4.45
N HIS A 470 7.39 -10.16 3.70
CA HIS A 470 8.75 -9.93 4.22
C HIS A 470 9.06 -8.44 4.39
N VAL A 471 8.44 -7.56 3.59
CA VAL A 471 8.63 -6.10 3.66
C VAL A 471 7.64 -5.47 4.64
N ALA A 472 6.47 -6.10 4.82
CA ALA A 472 5.47 -5.66 5.79
C ALA A 472 5.86 -5.96 7.26
N GLY A 473 6.57 -7.06 7.50
CA GLY A 473 7.23 -7.34 8.78
C GLY A 473 8.57 -6.63 8.86
#